data_AF-A0A9E5RET6-F1
#
_entry.id   AF-A0A9E5RET6-F1
#
_cell.length_a   1.000
_cell.length_b   1.000
_cell.length_c   1.000
_cell.angle_alpha   90.00
_cell.angle_beta   90.00
_cell.angle_gamma   90.00
#
_symmetry.space_group_name_H-M   'P 1'
#
loop_
_entity.id
_entity.type
_entity.pdbx_description
1 polymer ?
#
loop_
_entity_poly.entity_id
_entity_poly.type
_entity_poly.pdbx_seq_one_letter_code
_entity_poly.pdbx_strand_id
1 'polypeptide(L)'
;MEGSIHLTTQVIPEFQRVHIQIRDQRPNHLWSEPLSLSHSSNAGIPSQSAPSTAHSQNLPIKPSFGLSLLVNQSLIEKMHGRLEVSTLPVPVSDLEAAMPPLTQIQCSIPWMVPE
;
A
#
# COMPACT_ATOMS: atom_id res chain seq x y z
N MET A 1 0.19 -12.32 16.03
CA MET A 1 0.19 -13.03 14.73
C MET A 1 1.33 -12.46 13.91
N GLU A 2 2.09 -13.33 13.27
CA GLU A 2 3.18 -12.95 12.37
C GLU A 2 2.62 -12.92 10.94
N GLY A 3 2.71 -11.77 10.27
CA GLY A 3 2.19 -11.59 8.92
C GLY A 3 3.32 -11.61 7.90
N SER A 4 3.13 -12.29 6.76
CA SER A 4 4.11 -12.29 5.67
C SER A 4 3.79 -11.21 4.62
N ILE A 5 4.85 -10.65 4.04
CA ILE A 5 4.80 -9.86 2.80
C ILE A 5 5.71 -10.57 1.79
N HIS A 6 5.16 -10.91 0.63
CA HIS A 6 5.90 -11.54 -0.45
C HIS A 6 6.17 -10.52 -1.56
N LEU A 7 7.44 -10.30 -1.87
CA LEU A 7 7.88 -9.45 -2.98
C LEU A 7 8.34 -10.35 -4.13
N THR A 8 7.83 -10.12 -5.34
CA THR A 8 8.27 -10.80 -6.56
C THR A 8 8.46 -9.78 -7.67
N THR A 9 9.53 -9.93 -8.44
CA THR A 9 9.82 -9.09 -9.60
C THR A 9 9.97 -9.95 -10.84
N GLN A 10 9.39 -9.51 -11.95
CA GLN A 10 9.41 -10.23 -13.22
C GLN A 10 9.59 -9.25 -14.37
N VAL A 11 10.54 -9.52 -15.25
CA VAL A 11 10.62 -8.86 -16.55
C VAL A 11 9.67 -9.61 -17.51
N ILE A 12 8.86 -8.87 -18.26
CA ILE A 12 7.94 -9.37 -19.28
C ILE A 12 8.40 -8.82 -20.64
N PRO A 13 9.32 -9.51 -21.34
CA PRO A 13 9.93 -9.01 -22.57
C PRO A 13 8.92 -8.71 -23.68
N GLU A 14 7.83 -9.50 -23.74
CA GLU A 14 6.77 -9.41 -24.74
C GLU A 14 6.04 -8.06 -24.70
N PHE A 15 5.98 -7.43 -23.52
CA PHE A 15 5.36 -6.13 -23.29
C PHE A 15 6.36 -5.05 -22.90
N GLN A 16 7.68 -5.33 -22.97
CA GLN A 16 8.75 -4.39 -22.63
C GLN A 16 8.63 -3.78 -21.23
N ARG A 17 8.19 -4.59 -20.26
CA ARG A 17 7.81 -4.13 -18.91
C ARG A 17 8.50 -4.91 -17.80
N VAL A 18 8.68 -4.26 -16.66
CA VAL A 18 9.01 -4.88 -15.39
C VAL A 18 7.76 -4.81 -14.50
N HIS A 19 7.33 -5.96 -13.99
CA HIS A 19 6.29 -6.08 -12.99
C HIS A 19 6.93 -6.29 -11.61
N ILE A 20 6.54 -5.48 -10.64
CA ILE A 20 6.89 -5.59 -9.23
C ILE A 20 5.58 -5.90 -8.49
N GLN A 21 5.46 -7.10 -7.94
CA GLN A 21 4.28 -7.57 -7.22
C GLN A 21 4.59 -7.69 -5.74
N ILE A 22 3.77 -7.05 -4.91
CA ILE A 22 3.76 -7.16 -3.45
C ILE A 22 2.48 -7.88 -3.06
N ARG A 23 2.57 -9.03 -2.41
CA ARG A 23 1.42 -9.74 -1.82
C ARG A 23 1.48 -9.60 -0.31
N ASP A 24 0.39 -9.11 0.28
CA ASP A 24 0.26 -8.79 1.69
C ASP A 24 -1.00 -9.45 2.25
N GLN A 25 -0.91 -10.03 3.44
CA GLN A 25 -2.04 -10.66 4.13
C GLN A 25 -3.06 -9.63 4.67
N ARG A 26 -2.73 -8.34 4.65
CA ARG A 26 -3.66 -7.26 5.00
C ARG A 26 -4.80 -7.17 3.98
N PRO A 27 -6.05 -7.00 4.44
CA PRO A 27 -7.21 -6.92 3.55
C PRO A 27 -7.22 -5.64 2.70
N ASN A 28 -7.80 -5.75 1.50
CA ASN A 28 -7.81 -4.70 0.47
C ASN A 28 -8.38 -3.35 0.97
N HIS A 29 -9.35 -3.35 1.90
CA HIS A 29 -9.96 -2.12 2.42
C HIS A 29 -8.96 -1.17 3.11
N LEU A 30 -7.82 -1.67 3.61
CA LEU A 30 -6.76 -0.83 4.18
C LEU A 30 -5.97 -0.04 3.11
N TRP A 31 -6.08 -0.45 1.85
CA TRP A 31 -5.43 0.19 0.71
C TRP A 31 -6.38 1.11 -0.07
N SER A 32 -7.69 0.93 0.14
CA SER A 32 -8.78 1.71 -0.45
C SER A 32 -9.47 2.61 0.59
N GLU A 33 -8.75 2.99 1.66
CA GLU A 33 -9.23 3.93 2.67
C GLU A 33 -9.79 5.21 2.00
N PRO A 34 -11.03 5.62 2.33
CA PRO A 34 -11.55 6.90 1.84
C PRO A 34 -10.63 8.02 2.32
N LEU A 35 -10.36 8.98 1.45
CA LEU A 35 -9.53 10.15 1.73
C LEU A 35 -10.25 11.10 2.69
N SER A 36 -10.29 10.75 3.98
CA SER A 36 -10.69 11.61 5.08
C SER A 36 -9.62 12.69 5.28
N LEU A 37 -9.60 13.67 4.39
CA LEU A 37 -8.76 14.88 4.47
C LEU A 37 -9.10 15.79 5.67
N SER A 38 -10.01 15.33 6.54
CA SER A 38 -10.61 16.05 7.67
C SER A 38 -10.03 15.63 9.03
N HIS A 39 -8.71 15.56 9.15
CA HIS A 39 -8.03 15.49 10.46
C HIS A 39 -6.96 16.59 10.62
N SER A 40 -7.29 17.81 10.19
CA SER A 40 -6.59 19.05 10.57
C SER A 40 -7.33 19.85 11.67
N SER A 41 -8.37 19.28 12.28
CA SER A 41 -9.14 19.91 13.35
C SER A 41 -9.33 18.97 14.54
N ASN A 42 -8.57 19.24 15.61
CA ASN A 42 -8.82 18.91 17.02
C ASN A 42 -9.95 17.90 17.30
N ALA A 43 -9.59 16.63 17.48
CA ALA A 43 -10.43 15.63 18.14
C ALA A 43 -9.69 15.06 19.36
N GLY A 44 -10.03 15.51 20.56
CA GLY A 44 -9.81 14.74 21.80
C GLY A 44 -10.90 13.65 21.95
N ILE A 45 -11.12 12.93 23.06
CA ILE A 45 -10.65 12.96 24.47
C ILE A 45 -10.82 11.48 24.95
N PRO A 46 -9.84 10.77 25.59
CA PRO A 46 -9.48 11.05 27.00
C PRO A 46 -8.05 10.72 27.52
N SER A 47 -7.62 11.56 28.46
CA SER A 47 -6.98 11.24 29.76
C SER A 47 -6.07 10.02 29.95
N GLN A 48 -4.76 10.28 30.15
CA GLN A 48 -4.10 9.94 31.42
C GLN A 48 -2.85 10.81 31.71
N SER A 49 -2.88 11.41 32.89
CA SER A 49 -1.82 12.10 33.67
C SER A 49 -0.34 11.98 33.26
N ALA A 50 0.31 13.10 32.92
CA ALA A 50 1.56 13.61 33.53
C ALA A 50 1.96 14.99 32.94
N PRO A 51 2.56 15.92 33.71
CA PRO A 51 3.03 17.21 33.19
C PRO A 51 4.50 17.17 32.80
N SER A 52 4.86 17.46 31.55
CA SER A 52 6.25 17.73 31.16
C SER A 52 6.34 18.54 29.86
N THR A 53 6.92 19.74 30.00
CA THR A 53 7.77 20.46 29.03
C THR A 53 7.53 20.27 27.53
N ALA A 54 7.15 21.38 26.87
CA ALA A 54 7.21 21.52 25.42
C ALA A 54 8.61 21.24 24.86
N HIS A 55 8.77 20.13 24.13
CA HIS A 55 9.67 19.92 22.99
C HIS A 55 9.39 18.55 22.38
N SER A 56 9.58 18.41 21.06
CA SER A 56 9.24 17.26 20.20
C SER A 56 7.79 17.21 19.71
N GLN A 57 7.50 17.01 18.42
CA GLN A 57 8.37 16.89 17.23
C GLN A 57 7.58 17.39 16.01
N ASN A 58 8.26 17.96 15.01
CA ASN A 58 7.76 17.97 13.63
C ASN A 58 7.82 16.54 13.08
N LEU A 59 6.99 15.65 13.62
CA LEU A 59 6.77 14.32 13.05
C LEU A 59 6.11 14.54 11.68
N PRO A 60 6.75 14.15 10.56
CA PRO A 60 6.09 14.23 9.27
C PRO A 60 4.84 13.35 9.33
N ILE A 61 3.68 13.95 9.11
CA ILE A 61 2.40 13.25 9.09
C ILE A 61 2.51 12.17 8.02
N LYS A 62 2.64 10.91 8.45
CA LYS A 62 2.75 9.79 7.52
C LYS A 62 1.42 9.70 6.76
N PRO A 63 1.42 9.82 5.42
CA PRO A 63 0.18 9.73 4.65
C PRO A 63 -0.51 8.38 4.91
N SER A 64 -1.84 8.39 4.83
CA SER A 64 -2.63 7.15 4.88
C SER A 64 -2.21 6.19 3.77
N PHE A 65 -2.53 4.90 3.87
CA PHE A 65 -2.14 3.93 2.86
C PHE A 65 -2.78 4.27 1.50
N GLY A 66 -4.05 4.69 1.48
CA GLY A 66 -4.73 5.18 0.29
C GLY A 66 -4.08 6.42 -0.33
N LEU A 67 -3.73 7.44 0.48
CA LEU A 67 -3.06 8.65 -0.03
C LEU A 67 -1.64 8.35 -0.55
N SER A 68 -0.92 7.45 0.13
CA SER A 68 0.40 6.98 -0.31
C SER A 68 0.32 6.27 -1.66
N LEU A 69 -0.66 5.39 -1.84
CA LEU A 69 -0.91 4.72 -3.12
C LEU A 69 -1.30 5.70 -4.23
N LEU A 70 -2.10 6.73 -3.94
CA LEU A 70 -2.47 7.73 -4.93
C LEU A 70 -1.26 8.54 -5.41
N VAL A 71 -0.40 9.00 -4.49
CA VAL A 71 0.85 9.71 -4.84
C VAL A 71 1.78 8.81 -5.64
N ASN A 72 1.91 7.54 -5.24
CA ASN A 72 2.71 6.56 -5.98
C ASN A 72 2.13 6.28 -7.36
N GLN A 73 0.81 6.18 -7.53
CA GLN A 73 0.16 6.02 -8.83
C GLN A 73 0.51 7.19 -9.75
N SER A 74 0.38 8.44 -9.29
CA SER A 74 0.74 9.62 -10.11
C SER A 74 2.23 9.68 -10.48
N LEU A 75 3.13 9.17 -9.62
CA LEU A 75 4.55 9.04 -9.95
C LEU A 75 4.79 7.96 -11.02
N ILE A 76 4.15 6.80 -10.86
CA ILE A 76 4.28 5.66 -11.76
C ILE A 76 3.64 5.94 -13.13
N GLU A 77 2.53 6.69 -13.18
CA GLU A 77 1.92 7.19 -14.43
C GLU A 77 2.88 8.11 -15.20
N LYS A 78 3.62 8.99 -14.52
CA LYS A 78 4.68 9.81 -15.14
C LYS A 78 5.84 9.00 -15.70
N MET A 79 6.06 7.79 -15.19
CA MET A 79 7.03 6.82 -15.73
C MET A 79 6.42 5.94 -16.84
N HIS A 80 5.26 6.31 -17.39
CA HIS A 80 4.46 5.50 -18.34
C HIS A 80 4.11 4.10 -17.82
N GLY A 81 4.08 3.94 -16.50
CA GLY A 81 3.72 2.72 -15.80
C GLY A 81 2.27 2.72 -15.30
N ARG A 82 1.98 1.75 -14.42
CA ARG A 82 0.69 1.59 -13.75
C ARG A 82 0.86 0.92 -12.38
N LEU A 83 0.14 1.40 -11.37
CA LEU A 83 -0.04 0.72 -10.09
C LEU A 83 -1.48 0.17 -10.01
N GLU A 84 -1.63 -1.09 -9.60
CA GLU A 84 -2.92 -1.77 -9.47
C GLU A 84 -3.01 -2.44 -8.10
N VAL A 85 -4.18 -2.39 -7.46
CA VAL A 85 -4.47 -3.09 -6.20
C VAL A 85 -5.60 -4.08 -6.46
N SER A 86 -5.37 -5.34 -6.13
CA SER A 86 -6.27 -6.45 -6.43
C SER A 86 -6.34 -7.42 -5.24
N THR A 87 -7.48 -8.10 -5.09
CA THR A 87 -7.61 -9.20 -4.13
C THR A 87 -7.39 -10.52 -4.86
N LEU A 88 -6.40 -11.31 -4.44
CA LEU A 88 -6.19 -12.64 -4.98
C LEU A 88 -7.07 -13.66 -4.26
N PRO A 89 -7.82 -14.52 -4.98
CA PRO A 89 -8.42 -15.70 -4.37
C PRO A 89 -7.31 -16.67 -3.95
N VAL A 90 -7.42 -17.22 -2.75
CA VAL A 90 -6.53 -18.30 -2.29
C VAL A 90 -6.84 -19.57 -3.10
N PRO A 91 -5.85 -20.28 -3.66
CA PRO A 91 -6.09 -21.50 -4.43
C PRO A 91 -6.83 -22.57 -3.61
N VAL A 92 -7.90 -23.12 -4.17
CA VAL A 92 -8.82 -24.03 -3.47
C VAL A 92 -8.22 -25.41 -3.16
N SER A 93 -6.98 -25.70 -3.59
CA SER A 93 -6.32 -26.98 -3.34
C SER A 93 -5.79 -27.12 -1.91
N ASP A 94 -5.57 -26.01 -1.19
CA ASP A 94 -5.16 -26.01 0.23
C ASP A 94 -6.36 -25.84 1.17
N LEU A 95 -7.45 -26.56 0.90
CA LEU A 95 -8.78 -26.42 1.52
C LEU A 95 -8.81 -26.70 3.05
N GLU A 96 -7.72 -27.23 3.62
CA GLU A 96 -7.52 -27.43 5.07
C GLU A 96 -6.95 -26.19 5.78
N ALA A 97 -6.35 -25.25 5.04
CA ALA A 97 -5.76 -24.03 5.59
C ALA A 97 -6.56 -22.79 5.15
N ALA A 98 -7.44 -22.31 6.03
CA ALA A 98 -8.22 -21.09 5.84
C ALA A 98 -7.32 -19.82 5.89
N MET A 99 -6.46 -19.65 4.90
CA MET A 99 -5.63 -18.45 4.77
C MET A 99 -6.49 -17.22 4.43
N PRO A 100 -6.20 -16.05 5.02
CA PRO A 100 -6.91 -14.82 4.68
C PRO A 100 -6.67 -14.41 3.22
N PRO A 101 -7.61 -13.71 2.58
CA PRO A 101 -7.45 -13.23 1.21
C PRO A 101 -6.25 -12.29 1.10
N LEU A 102 -5.36 -12.57 0.15
CA LEU A 102 -4.14 -11.81 -0.09
C LEU A 102 -4.45 -10.57 -0.95
N THR A 103 -4.01 -9.39 -0.51
CA THR A 103 -3.97 -8.21 -1.38
C THR A 103 -2.70 -8.27 -2.22
N GLN A 104 -2.83 -8.19 -3.54
CA GLN A 104 -1.71 -7.99 -4.45
C GLN A 104 -1.70 -6.55 -4.97
N ILE A 105 -0.60 -5.84 -4.69
CA ILE A 105 -0.25 -4.58 -5.31
C ILE A 105 0.73 -4.88 -6.44
N GLN A 106 0.41 -4.47 -7.66
CA GLN A 106 1.24 -4.65 -8.84
C GLN A 106 1.66 -3.29 -9.39
N CYS A 107 2.96 -3.04 -9.43
CA CYS A 107 3.56 -1.91 -10.15
C CYS A 107 4.15 -2.43 -11.47
N SER A 108 3.69 -1.90 -12.59
CA SER A 108 4.19 -2.22 -13.93
C SER A 108 4.84 -0.98 -14.52
N ILE A 109 6.12 -1.04 -14.86
CA ILE A 109 6.86 0.08 -15.49
C ILE A 109 7.53 -0.40 -16.79
N PRO A 110 7.69 0.47 -17.81
CA PRO A 110 8.53 0.17 -18.97
C PRO A 110 9.98 -0.11 -18.54
N TRP A 111 10.65 -1.04 -19.22
CA TRP A 111 12.09 -1.29 -19.00
C TRP A 111 13.00 -0.27 -19.71
N MET A 112 12.42 0.55 -20.59
CA MET A 112 13.04 1.62 -21.36
C MET A 112 12.04 2.77 -21.41
N VAL A 113 12.50 3.99 -21.18
CA VAL A 113 11.66 5.20 -21.28
C VAL A 113 11.47 5.50 -22.78
N PRO A 114 10.23 5.71 -23.27
CA PRO A 114 10.02 6.24 -24.62
C PRO A 114 10.60 7.65 -24.74
N GLU A 115 11.31 7.93 -25.84
CA GLU A 115 11.73 9.30 -26.20
C GLU A 115 10.54 10.19 -26.62
#